data_AF-A0A927V8M3-F1
#
_entry.id   AF-A0A927V8M3-F1
#
_cell.length_a   1.000
_cell.length_b   1.000
_cell.length_c   1.000
_cell.angle_alpha   90.00
_cell.angle_beta   90.00
_cell.angle_gamma   90.00
#
_symmetry.space_group_name_H-M   'P 1'
#
loop_
_entity.id
_entity.type
_entity.pdbx_description
1 polymer ?
#
loop_
_entity_poly.entity_id
_entity_poly.type
_entity_poly.pdbx_seq_one_letter_code
_entity_poly.pdbx_strand_id
1 'polypeptide(L)'
;MNHDNLDYIDYAGKIHHMEIIREEYDDLSRQCKLFMEEGEDRQIRLLNLLQNIIVSERNQEGYEFISSIYEEINFRANDIMESNEEVYRYMQKQYRTIDEQIDEMKYCNMIDSSEDDTTQGV
;
A
#
# COMPACT_ATOMS: atom_id res chain seq x y z
N MET A 1 -14.92 5.11 50.00
CA MET A 1 -14.63 5.53 48.62
C MET A 1 -13.46 4.67 48.17
N ASN A 2 -13.72 3.57 47.49
CA ASN A 2 -12.69 2.79 46.81
C ASN A 2 -12.90 3.03 45.32
N HIS A 3 -12.04 3.84 44.73
CA HIS A 3 -11.90 3.98 43.29
C HIS A 3 -11.04 2.82 42.81
N ASP A 4 -11.64 1.64 42.68
CA ASP A 4 -11.08 0.58 41.85
C ASP A 4 -11.31 1.03 40.41
N ASN A 5 -10.36 1.81 39.87
CA ASN A 5 -10.23 2.07 38.45
C ASN A 5 -9.90 0.73 37.77
N LEU A 6 -10.93 -0.04 37.45
CA LEU A 6 -10.85 -1.05 36.41
C LEU A 6 -10.63 -0.29 35.10
N ASP A 7 -9.38 -0.31 34.61
CA ASP A 7 -9.05 -0.03 33.21
C ASP A 7 -9.77 -1.08 32.35
N TYR A 8 -11.06 -0.89 32.09
CA TYR A 8 -11.80 -1.72 31.17
C TYR A 8 -11.23 -1.43 29.77
N ILE A 9 -10.44 -2.37 29.25
CA ILE A 9 -9.92 -2.25 27.91
C ILE A 9 -11.10 -2.44 26.96
N ASP A 10 -11.58 -1.35 26.35
CA ASP A 10 -12.61 -1.39 25.31
C ASP A 10 -12.03 -1.99 24.01
N TYR A 11 -11.88 -3.31 24.00
CA TYR A 11 -11.41 -4.07 22.85
C TYR A 11 -12.39 -3.93 21.69
N ALA A 12 -13.70 -3.89 21.94
CA ALA A 12 -14.72 -3.76 20.90
C ALA A 12 -14.58 -2.43 20.13
N GLY A 13 -14.45 -1.31 20.84
CA GLY A 13 -14.22 0.00 20.23
C GLY A 13 -12.91 0.07 19.46
N LYS A 14 -11.83 -0.50 20.00
CA LYS A 14 -10.50 -0.54 19.35
C LYS A 14 -10.49 -1.42 18.09
N ILE A 15 -11.09 -2.60 18.14
CA ILE A 15 -11.24 -3.50 16.99
C ILE A 15 -12.04 -2.81 15.89
N HIS A 16 -13.17 -2.20 16.23
CA HIS A 16 -14.00 -1.48 15.25
C HIS A 16 -13.23 -0.33 14.58
N HIS A 17 -12.48 0.46 15.36
CA HIS A 17 -11.65 1.52 14.80
C HIS A 17 -10.55 1.00 13.86
N MET A 18 -9.89 -0.09 14.24
CA MET A 18 -8.85 -0.70 13.40
C MET A 18 -9.43 -1.34 12.12
N GLU A 19 -10.64 -1.89 12.16
CA GLU A 19 -11.32 -2.40 10.97
C GLU A 19 -11.62 -1.27 9.96
N ILE A 20 -12.02 -0.07 10.43
CA ILE A 20 -12.18 1.11 9.55
C ILE A 20 -10.84 1.48 8.90
N ILE A 21 -9.77 1.58 9.69
CA ILE A 21 -8.42 1.90 9.17
C ILE A 21 -7.99 0.85 8.14
N ARG A 22 -8.26 -0.42 8.39
CA ARG A 22 -7.95 -1.51 7.45
C ARG A 22 -8.68 -1.34 6.12
N GLU A 23 -9.97 -1.04 6.14
CA GLU A 23 -10.75 -0.80 4.92
C GLU A 23 -10.23 0.39 4.11
N GLU A 24 -9.88 1.49 4.79
CA GLU A 24 -9.26 2.65 4.13
C GLU A 24 -7.90 2.32 3.50
N TYR A 25 -7.08 1.51 4.19
CA TYR A 25 -5.79 1.05 3.67
C TYR A 25 -5.95 0.11 2.47
N ASP A 26 -6.95 -0.78 2.47
CA ASP A 26 -7.20 -1.70 1.35
C ASP A 26 -7.59 -0.91 0.09
N ASP A 27 -8.50 0.06 0.23
CA ASP A 27 -8.89 0.90 -0.91
C ASP A 27 -7.71 1.75 -1.41
N LEU A 28 -6.94 2.37 -0.51
CA LEU A 28 -5.75 3.13 -0.89
C LEU A 28 -4.72 2.25 -1.59
N SER A 29 -4.49 1.03 -1.09
CA SER A 29 -3.57 0.09 -1.71
C SER A 29 -4.03 -0.32 -3.11
N ARG A 30 -5.34 -0.55 -3.29
CA ARG A 30 -5.93 -0.85 -4.61
C ARG A 30 -5.73 0.31 -5.58
N GLN A 31 -5.96 1.54 -5.13
CA GLN A 31 -5.74 2.74 -5.94
C GLN A 31 -4.27 2.90 -6.34
N CYS A 32 -3.33 2.70 -5.41
CA CYS A 32 -1.89 2.74 -5.70
C CYS A 32 -1.49 1.70 -6.75
N LYS A 33 -2.00 0.46 -6.65
CA LYS A 33 -1.74 -0.59 -7.64
C LYS A 33 -2.22 -0.18 -9.04
N LEU A 34 -3.45 0.30 -9.15
CA LEU A 34 -4.01 0.76 -10.43
C LEU A 34 -3.19 1.91 -11.03
N PHE A 35 -2.79 2.87 -10.20
CA PHE A 35 -1.95 3.98 -10.64
C PHE A 35 -0.60 3.51 -11.21
N MET A 36 0.06 2.55 -10.56
CA MET A 36 1.32 1.97 -11.05
C MET A 36 1.13 1.25 -12.39
N GLU A 37 0.12 0.38 -12.49
CA GLU A 37 -0.18 -0.37 -13.72
C GLU A 37 -0.50 0.59 -14.88
N GLU A 38 -1.33 1.61 -14.66
CA GLU A 38 -1.61 2.63 -15.67
C GLU A 38 -0.37 3.45 -16.05
N GLY A 39 0.50 3.73 -15.08
CA GLY A 39 1.74 4.47 -15.30
C GLY A 39 2.73 3.69 -16.17
N GLU A 40 2.93 2.41 -15.88
CA GLU A 40 3.77 1.49 -16.67
C GLU A 40 3.25 1.40 -18.12
N ASP A 41 1.95 1.23 -18.27
CA ASP A 41 1.27 1.19 -19.57
C ASP A 41 1.51 2.46 -20.40
N ARG A 42 1.43 3.64 -19.76
CA ARG A 42 1.68 4.93 -20.41
C ARG A 42 3.15 5.09 -20.79
N GLN A 43 4.07 4.66 -19.93
CA GLN A 43 5.51 4.66 -20.21
C GLN A 43 5.82 3.79 -21.44
N ILE A 44 5.34 2.55 -21.48
CA ILE A 44 5.55 1.63 -22.61
C ILE A 44 5.06 2.24 -23.93
N ARG A 45 3.86 2.85 -23.92
CA ARG A 45 3.31 3.52 -25.12
C ARG A 45 4.19 4.68 -25.58
N LEU A 46 4.67 5.52 -24.66
CA LEU A 46 5.54 6.64 -24.99
C LEU A 46 6.89 6.18 -25.55
N LEU A 47 7.52 5.19 -24.92
CA LEU A 47 8.80 4.64 -25.37
C LEU A 47 8.66 4.01 -26.77
N ASN A 48 7.56 3.30 -27.05
CA ASN A 48 7.30 2.76 -28.39
C ASN A 48 7.13 3.87 -29.44
N LEU A 49 6.47 4.98 -29.11
CA LEU A 49 6.34 6.12 -30.02
C LEU A 49 7.71 6.75 -30.31
N LEU A 50 8.52 6.97 -29.29
CA LEU A 50 9.87 7.51 -29.44
C LEU A 50 10.77 6.57 -30.26
N GLN A 51 10.70 5.27 -30.03
CA GLN A 51 11.44 4.26 -30.79
C GLN A 51 11.08 4.34 -32.29
N ASN A 52 9.79 4.48 -32.63
CA ASN A 52 9.34 4.63 -34.01
C ASN A 52 9.89 5.90 -34.66
N ILE A 53 9.95 7.00 -33.91
CA ILE A 53 10.53 8.26 -34.38
C ILE A 53 12.03 8.08 -34.65
N ILE A 54 12.78 7.48 -33.71
CA ILE A 54 14.22 7.19 -33.86
C ILE A 54 14.49 6.41 -35.14
N VAL A 55 13.74 5.32 -35.37
CA VAL A 55 13.92 4.45 -36.54
C VAL A 55 13.58 5.17 -37.86
N SER A 56 12.71 6.18 -37.80
CA SER A 56 12.34 6.97 -38.98
C SER A 56 13.33 8.10 -39.31
N GLU A 57 14.19 8.47 -38.35
CA GLU A 57 15.14 9.57 -38.49
C GLU A 57 16.33 9.14 -39.36
N ARG A 58 16.62 9.93 -40.39
CA ARG A 58 17.69 9.67 -41.36
C ARG A 58 18.87 10.61 -41.20
N ASN A 59 18.70 11.67 -40.42
CA ASN A 59 19.74 12.60 -40.05
C ASN A 59 20.45 12.09 -38.79
N GLN A 60 21.78 12.02 -38.82
CA GLN A 60 22.58 11.53 -37.68
C GLN A 60 22.42 12.40 -36.42
N GLU A 61 22.44 13.73 -36.56
CA GLU A 61 22.25 14.65 -35.43
C GLU A 61 20.83 14.52 -34.86
N GLY A 62 19.83 14.35 -35.74
CA GLY A 62 18.45 14.08 -35.33
C GLY A 62 18.32 12.76 -34.58
N TYR A 63 18.96 11.70 -35.08
CA TYR A 63 18.98 10.40 -34.43
C TYR A 63 19.58 10.49 -33.02
N GLU A 64 20.75 11.11 -32.88
CA GLU A 64 21.44 11.27 -31.60
C GLU A 64 20.60 12.08 -30.60
N PHE A 65 19.96 13.16 -31.06
CA PHE A 65 19.09 13.97 -30.23
C PHE A 65 17.89 13.17 -29.71
N ILE A 66 17.17 12.47 -30.58
CA ILE A 66 15.96 11.73 -30.19
C ILE A 66 16.32 10.50 -29.34
N SER A 67 17.44 9.82 -29.63
CA SER A 67 17.98 8.76 -28.79
C SER A 67 18.30 9.25 -27.37
N SER A 68 18.89 10.44 -27.23
CA SER A 68 19.17 11.00 -25.89
C SER A 68 17.88 11.28 -25.10
N ILE A 69 16.82 11.74 -25.78
CA ILE A 69 15.51 11.95 -25.17
C ILE A 69 14.89 10.63 -24.72
N TYR A 70 14.98 9.58 -25.56
CA TYR A 70 14.49 8.25 -25.23
C TYR A 70 15.18 7.69 -23.99
N GLU A 71 16.50 7.78 -23.92
CA GLU A 71 17.28 7.29 -22.78
C GLU A 71 16.91 8.01 -21.49
N GLU A 72 16.82 9.35 -21.53
CA GLU A 72 16.45 10.17 -20.37
C GLU A 72 15.02 9.87 -19.89
N ILE A 73 14.07 9.75 -20.81
CA ILE A 73 12.68 9.42 -20.46
C ILE A 73 12.60 8.02 -19.86
N ASN A 74 13.28 7.03 -20.46
CA ASN A 74 13.29 5.67 -19.96
C ASN A 74 13.91 5.58 -18.56
N PHE A 75 15.04 6.27 -18.34
CA PHE A 75 15.70 6.33 -17.03
C PHE A 75 14.77 6.92 -15.95
N ARG A 76 14.21 8.12 -16.20
CA ARG A 76 13.33 8.79 -15.23
C ARG A 76 12.06 8.00 -14.95
N ALA A 77 11.48 7.37 -15.95
CA ALA A 77 10.26 6.62 -15.78
C ALA A 77 10.49 5.35 -14.94
N ASN A 78 11.62 4.67 -15.11
CA ASN A 78 12.00 3.54 -14.25
C ASN A 78 12.25 3.97 -12.80
N ASP A 79 12.94 5.09 -12.57
CA ASP A 79 13.17 5.64 -11.22
C ASP A 79 11.85 5.93 -10.48
N ILE A 80 10.88 6.52 -11.18
CA ILE A 80 9.53 6.75 -10.64
C ILE A 80 8.81 5.43 -10.32
N MET A 81 8.92 4.43 -11.21
CA MET A 81 8.29 3.13 -11.00
C MET A 81 8.87 2.40 -9.79
N GLU A 82 10.20 2.37 -9.65
CA GLU A 82 10.88 1.79 -8.49
C GLU A 82 10.45 2.48 -7.19
N SER A 83 10.39 3.81 -7.18
CA SER A 83 9.92 4.57 -6.01
C SER A 83 8.47 4.26 -5.65
N ASN A 84 7.58 4.19 -6.64
CA ASN A 84 6.18 3.83 -6.40
C ASN A 84 6.03 2.39 -5.89
N GLU A 85 6.82 1.46 -6.40
CA GLU A 85 6.81 0.07 -5.95
C GLU A 85 7.28 -0.04 -4.48
N GLU A 86 8.30 0.72 -4.08
CA GLU A 86 8.76 0.77 -2.70
C GLU A 86 7.65 1.25 -1.75
N VAL A 87 6.98 2.35 -2.11
CA VAL A 87 5.84 2.88 -1.35
C VAL A 87 4.72 1.83 -1.25
N TYR A 88 4.38 1.19 -2.36
CA TYR A 88 3.35 0.14 -2.38
C TYR A 88 3.71 -1.05 -1.48
N ARG A 89 4.96 -1.53 -1.53
CA ARG A 89 5.45 -2.61 -0.67
C ARG A 89 5.40 -2.21 0.80
N TYR A 90 5.75 -0.97 1.12
CA TYR A 90 5.63 -0.45 2.48
C TYR A 90 4.18 -0.44 2.96
N MET A 91 3.24 0.02 2.15
CA MET A 91 1.82 0.00 2.46
C MET A 91 1.30 -1.42 2.70
N GLN A 92 1.67 -2.37 1.84
CA GLN A 92 1.32 -3.80 2.00
C GLN A 92 1.84 -4.39 3.32
N LYS A 93 3.03 -3.96 3.76
CA LYS A 93 3.56 -4.35 5.06
C LYS A 93 2.74 -3.75 6.21
N GLN A 94 2.38 -2.46 6.14
CA GLN A 94 1.54 -1.82 7.17
C GLN A 94 0.17 -2.48 7.27
N TYR A 95 -0.46 -2.77 6.13
CA TYR A 95 -1.74 -3.47 6.08
C TYR A 95 -1.69 -4.82 6.83
N ARG A 96 -0.64 -5.63 6.58
CA ARG A 96 -0.46 -6.90 7.28
C ARG A 96 -0.32 -6.73 8.79
N THR A 97 0.42 -5.72 9.23
CA THR A 97 0.57 -5.42 10.67
C THR A 97 -0.77 -5.02 11.30
N ILE A 98 -1.61 -4.27 10.58
CA ILE A 98 -2.97 -3.93 11.05
C ILE A 98 -3.82 -5.19 11.17
N ASP A 99 -3.79 -6.08 10.18
CA ASP A 99 -4.51 -7.36 10.23
C ASP A 99 -4.07 -8.23 11.43
N GLU A 100 -2.76 -8.39 11.64
CA GLU A 100 -2.20 -9.13 12.78
C GLU A 100 -2.65 -8.53 14.12
N GLN A 101 -2.65 -7.20 14.25
CA GLN A 101 -3.12 -6.51 15.46
C GLN A 101 -4.62 -6.68 15.71
N ILE A 102 -5.45 -6.68 14.65
CA ILE A 102 -6.88 -6.96 14.77
C ILE A 102 -7.10 -8.38 15.29
N ASP A 103 -6.39 -9.36 14.73
CA ASP A 103 -6.50 -10.77 15.14
C ASP A 103 -6.05 -10.98 16.60
N GLU A 104 -4.94 -10.35 17.01
CA GLU A 104 -4.48 -10.37 18.40
C GLU A 104 -5.51 -9.76 19.36
N MET A 105 -6.08 -8.60 19.02
CA MET A 105 -7.12 -7.97 19.86
C MET A 105 -8.39 -8.82 19.94
N LYS A 106 -8.80 -9.46 18.84
CA LYS A 106 -9.94 -10.39 18.83
C LYS A 106 -9.70 -11.57 19.74
N TYR A 107 -8.48 -12.12 19.72
CA TYR A 107 -8.08 -13.22 20.60
C TYR A 107 -8.09 -12.81 22.08
N CYS A 108 -7.52 -11.66 22.44
CA CYS A 108 -7.55 -11.15 23.81
C CYS A 108 -8.98 -10.92 24.31
N ASN A 109 -9.84 -10.30 23.49
CA ASN A 109 -11.25 -10.07 23.83
C ASN A 109 -12.03 -11.38 24.09
N MET A 110 -11.71 -12.45 23.37
CA MET A 110 -12.28 -13.79 23.61
C MET A 110 -11.83 -14.39 24.94
N ILE A 111 -10.57 -14.19 25.34
CA ILE A 111 -10.07 -14.68 26.63
C ILE A 111 -10.74 -13.94 27.77
N ASP A 112 -10.75 -12.60 27.74
CA ASP A 112 -11.33 -11.78 28.82
C ASP A 112 -12.81 -12.09 29.04
N SER A 113 -13.57 -12.30 27.96
CA SER A 113 -14.99 -12.70 28.04
C SER A 113 -15.21 -14.12 28.58
N SER A 114 -14.21 -14.99 28.56
CA SER A 114 -14.30 -16.36 29.09
C SER A 114 -13.94 -16.49 30.57
N GLU A 115 -13.13 -15.56 31.12
CA GLU A 115 -12.77 -15.55 32.54
C GLU A 115 -13.94 -15.08 33.42
N ASP A 116 -14.78 -14.16 32.94
CA ASP A 116 -15.97 -13.65 33.65
C ASP A 116 -17.04 -14.74 33.92
N ASP A 117 -17.16 -15.75 33.06
CA ASP A 117 -18.15 -16.83 33.20
C ASP A 117 -17.77 -17.85 34.29
N THR A 118 -16.50 -17.95 34.68
CA THR A 118 -16.05 -18.92 35.69
C THR A 118 -16.25 -18.47 37.14
N THR A 119 -16.60 -17.20 37.37
CA THR A 119 -16.67 -16.62 38.72
C THR A 119 -18.10 -16.49 39.27
N GLN A 120 -19.14 -16.75 38.45
CA GLN A 120 -20.56 -16.73 38.90
C GLN A 120 -21.11 -18.11 39.33
N GLY A 121 -20.24 -19.12 39.43
CA GLY A 121 -20.63 -20.49 39.77
C GLY A 121 -19.97 -21.04 41.04
N VAL A 122 -20.02 -20.31 42.16
CA VAL A 122 -19.78 -20.86 43.52
C VAL A 122 -20.75 -20.25 44.52
#